data_AF-A0AAU7T6C0-F1
#
_entry.id   AF-A0AAU7T6C0-F1
#
_cell.length_a   1.000
_cell.length_b   1.000
_cell.length_c   1.000
_cell.angle_alpha   90.00
_cell.angle_beta   90.00
_cell.angle_gamma   90.00
#
_symmetry.space_group_name_H-M   'P 1'
#
loop_
_entity.id
_entity.type
_entity.pdbx_description
1 polymer ?
#
loop_
_entity_poly.entity_id
_entity_poly.type
_entity_poly.pdbx_seq_one_letter_code
_entity_poly.pdbx_strand_id
1 'polypeptide(L)' 'MTYTVSGRTWSQRIVTKNLSEDALEAQLAEAGLQRTGYLTPDKMWVRAQPV' A
#
# COMPACT_ATOMS: atom_id res chain seq x y z
N MET A 1 -8.33 -11.39 5.72
CA MET A 1 -9.07 -10.99 6.94
C MET A 1 -9.99 -9.84 6.59
N THR A 2 -11.23 -9.81 7.07
CA THR A 2 -12.21 -8.76 6.75
C THR A 2 -12.51 -7.89 7.97
N TYR A 3 -12.53 -6.57 7.77
CA TYR A 3 -12.76 -5.57 8.82
C TYR A 3 -13.89 -4.66 8.41
N THR A 4 -14.81 -4.35 9.35
CA THR A 4 -15.90 -3.41 9.10
C THR A 4 -15.67 -2.14 9.90
N VAL A 5 -15.60 -0.99 9.22
CA VAL A 5 -15.46 0.33 9.84
C VAL A 5 -16.48 1.26 9.20
N SER A 6 -17.32 1.91 10.03
CA SER A 6 -18.38 2.83 9.58
C SER A 6 -19.28 2.25 8.48
N GLY A 7 -19.66 0.97 8.61
CA GLY A 7 -20.51 0.26 7.64
C GLY A 7 -19.84 -0.14 6.33
N ARG A 8 -18.52 0.10 6.17
CA ARG A 8 -17.75 -0.34 5.01
C ARG A 8 -16.90 -1.55 5.36
N THR A 9 -16.98 -2.57 4.53
CA THR A 9 -16.20 -3.80 4.67
C THR A 9 -14.93 -3.72 3.85
N TRP A 10 -13.79 -3.91 4.52
CA TRP A 10 -12.46 -3.96 3.95
C TRP A 10 -11.95 -5.38 4.00
N SER A 11 -11.30 -5.85 2.94
CA SER A 11 -10.55 -7.10 2.96
C SER A 11 -9.06 -6.79 2.96
N GLN A 12 -8.30 -7.55 3.75
CA GLN A 12 -6.85 -7.43 3.86
C GLN A 12 -6.20 -8.74 3.40
N ARG A 13 -5.25 -8.59 2.47
CA ARG A 13 -4.27 -9.60 2.06
C ARG A 13 -2.89 -9.05 2.36
N ILE A 14 -2.10 -9.79 3.14
CA ILE A 14 -0.72 -9.42 3.47
C ILE A 14 0.21 -10.26 2.59
N VAL A 15 1.13 -9.59 1.90
CA VAL A 15 2.23 -10.23 1.16
C VAL A 15 3.52 -9.61 1.67
N THR A 16 4.43 -10.44 2.16
CA THR A 16 5.75 -9.98 2.61
C THR A 16 6.78 -10.33 1.55
N LYS A 17 7.44 -9.31 1.00
CA LYS A 17 8.52 -9.47 0.01
C LYS A 17 9.55 -8.37 0.26
N ASN A 18 10.84 -8.70 0.11
CA ASN A 18 11.89 -7.70 0.10
C ASN A 18 11.87 -7.01 -1.28
N LEU A 19 11.71 -5.69 -1.31
CA LEU A 19 11.58 -4.88 -2.52
C LEU A 19 12.58 -3.72 -2.47
N SER A 20 13.23 -3.45 -3.61
CA SER A 20 13.83 -2.14 -3.86
C SER A 20 12.74 -1.08 -4.00
N GLU A 21 13.10 0.21 -3.90
CA GLU A 21 12.15 1.30 -4.12
C GLU A 21 11.49 1.21 -5.51
N ASP A 22 12.26 0.89 -6.56
CA ASP A 22 11.75 0.74 -7.93
C ASP A 22 10.74 -0.43 -8.04
N ALA A 23 11.02 -1.55 -7.38
CA ALA A 23 10.14 -2.72 -7.41
C ALA A 23 8.84 -2.52 -6.62
N LEU A 24 8.88 -1.65 -5.60
CA LEU A 24 7.69 -1.20 -4.88
C LEU A 24 6.84 -0.27 -5.76
N GLU A 25 7.46 0.71 -6.44
CA GLU A 25 6.75 1.61 -7.34
C GLU A 25 6.08 0.87 -8.50
N ALA A 26 6.77 -0.10 -9.10
CA ALA A 26 6.21 -0.94 -10.15
C ALA A 26 4.97 -1.71 -9.68
N GLN A 27 5.01 -2.32 -8.49
CA GLN A 27 3.85 -3.05 -7.95
C GLN A 27 2.67 -2.15 -7.58
N LEU A 28 2.94 -0.94 -7.12
CA LEU A 28 1.88 0.05 -6.90
C LEU A 28 1.21 0.40 -8.24
N ALA A 29 2.01 0.66 -9.29
CA ALA A 29 1.51 0.98 -10.61
C ALA A 29 0.68 -0.18 -11.22
N GLU A 30 1.12 -1.43 -11.07
CA GLU A 30 0.35 -2.62 -11.46
C GLU A 30 -1.01 -2.72 -10.76
N ALA A 31 -1.10 -2.20 -9.53
CA ALA A 31 -2.34 -2.13 -8.75
C ALA A 31 -3.17 -0.86 -9.03
N GLY A 32 -2.78 -0.01 -9.97
CA GLY A 32 -3.45 1.27 -10.26
C GLY A 32 -3.26 2.31 -9.16
N LEU A 33 -2.14 2.23 -8.43
CA LEU A 33 -1.80 3.13 -7.33
C LEU A 33 -0.51 3.89 -7.62
N GLN A 34 -0.43 5.12 -7.13
CA GLN A 34 0.79 5.93 -7.12
C GLN A 34 1.24 6.21 -5.69
N ARG A 35 2.54 6.06 -5.42
CA ARG A 35 3.16 6.46 -4.15
C ARG A 35 3.11 7.99 -4.00
N THR A 36 2.56 8.44 -2.89
CA THR A 36 2.46 9.88 -2.54
C THR A 36 3.47 10.30 -1.49
N GLY A 37 4.01 9.36 -0.73
CA GLY A 37 5.04 9.60 0.27
C GLY A 37 5.10 8.51 1.33
N TYR A 38 5.89 8.79 2.37
CA TYR A 38 5.99 7.94 3.56
C TYR A 38 5.22 8.58 4.71
N LEU A 39 4.58 7.76 5.55
CA LEU A 39 3.89 8.22 6.76
C LEU A 39 4.84 8.46 7.93
N THR A 40 5.99 7.78 7.92
CA THR A 40 6.99 7.82 8.99
C THR A 40 8.39 8.08 8.42
N PRO A 41 9.30 8.75 9.16
CA PRO A 41 10.66 9.02 8.70
C PRO A 41 11.50 7.76 8.42
N ASP A 42 11.19 6.66 9.12
CA ASP A 42 11.83 5.36 8.94
C ASP A 42 11.40 4.63 7.65
N LYS A 43 10.49 5.23 6.87
CA LYS A 43 9.97 4.71 5.59
C LYS A 43 9.26 3.35 5.70
N MET A 44 8.88 2.91 6.90
CA MET A 44 8.16 1.64 7.07
C MET A 44 6.75 1.66 6.48
N TRP A 45 6.10 2.83 6.49
CA TRP A 45 4.72 2.98 6.05
C TRP A 45 4.64 3.90 4.83
N VAL A 46 4.03 3.40 3.76
CA VAL A 46 3.85 4.12 2.51
C VAL A 46 2.41 4.57 2.36
N ARG A 47 2.21 5.79 1.89
CA ARG A 47 0.91 6.30 1.46
C ARG A 47 0.82 6.21 -0.06
N ALA A 48 -0.19 5.52 -0.57
CA ALA A 48 -0.51 5.46 -1.99
C ALA A 48 -1.96 5.86 -2.25
N GLN A 49 -2.22 6.39 -3.44
CA GLN A 49 -3.56 6.79 -3.89
C GLN A 49 -3.84 6.21 -5.28
N PRO A 50 -5.11 5.94 -5.61
CA PRO A 50 -5.49 5.61 -6.98
C PRO A 50 -5.00 6.67 -7.96
N VAL A 51 -4.56 6.22 -9.13
CA VAL A 51 -4.27 7.09 -10.27
C VAL A 51 -5.57 7.69 -10.81
#